data_AF-A0A2M7WYE5-F1
#
_entry.id   AF-A0A2M7WYE5-F1
#
_cell.length_a   1.000
_cell.length_b   1.000
_cell.length_c   1.000
_cell.angle_alpha   90.00
_cell.angle_beta   90.00
_cell.angle_gamma   90.00
#
_symmetry.space_group_name_H-M   'P 1'
#
loop_
_entity.id
_entity.type
_entity.pdbx_description
1 polymer ?
#
loop_
_entity_poly.entity_id
_entity_poly.type
_entity_poly.pdbx_seq_one_letter_code
_entity_poly.pdbx_strand_id
1 'polypeptide(L)'
;MNHAGSTVELPALAQDLAQRALRVIPDWPVMEMAHLYEETDALASCADQQGQSAIADAAVEMTVYLSSLVETGGQASPAQRDRVTALAHALAAAGGQIAAAPT
;
A
#
# COMPACT_ATOMS: atom_id res chain seq x y z
N MET A 1 -13.76 -19.59 -25.62
CA MET A 1 -12.34 -19.23 -25.80
C MET A 1 -12.19 -17.74 -25.58
N ASN A 2 -11.24 -17.36 -24.72
CA ASN A 2 -10.65 -16.03 -24.53
C ASN A 2 -11.39 -15.01 -23.63
N HIS A 3 -11.39 -15.27 -22.32
CA HIS A 3 -11.16 -14.17 -21.36
C HIS A 3 -9.64 -14.07 -21.20
N ALA A 4 -9.03 -13.15 -21.94
CA ALA A 4 -7.66 -12.75 -21.69
C ALA A 4 -7.60 -12.21 -20.25
N GLY A 5 -7.11 -13.04 -19.34
CA GLY A 5 -6.74 -12.62 -18.00
C GLY A 5 -5.72 -11.51 -18.14
N SER A 6 -6.17 -10.28 -17.94
CA SER A 6 -5.27 -9.23 -17.47
C SER A 6 -4.99 -9.60 -16.02
N THR A 7 -4.05 -10.52 -15.80
CA THR A 7 -3.53 -10.83 -14.47
C THR A 7 -2.98 -9.51 -13.97
N VAL A 8 -3.70 -8.84 -13.07
CA VAL A 8 -3.18 -7.64 -12.42
C VAL A 8 -1.87 -8.08 -11.78
N GLU A 9 -0.76 -7.53 -12.26
CA GLU A 9 0.55 -7.81 -11.69
C GLU A 9 0.60 -7.12 -10.32
N LEU A 10 0.13 -7.83 -9.29
CA LEU A 10 0.10 -7.34 -7.90
C LEU A 10 1.43 -6.72 -7.45
N PRO A 11 2.61 -7.26 -7.84
CA PRO A 11 3.89 -6.63 -7.52
C PRO A 11 4.02 -5.22 -8.11
N ALA A 12 3.61 -5.03 -9.38
CA ALA A 12 3.64 -3.72 -10.04
C ALA A 12 2.61 -2.76 -9.43
N LEU A 13 1.41 -3.26 -9.09
CA LEU A 13 0.38 -2.46 -8.42
C LEU A 13 0.83 -1.99 -7.03
N ALA A 14 1.46 -2.87 -6.25
CA ALA A 14 2.02 -2.52 -4.95
C ALA A 14 3.11 -1.44 -5.07
N GLN A 15 3.97 -1.53 -6.08
CA GLN A 15 4.98 -0.49 -6.35
C GLN A 15 4.34 0.84 -6.78
N ASP A 16 3.34 0.83 -7.66
CA ASP A 16 2.62 2.03 -8.07
C ASP A 16 1.97 2.74 -6.88
N LEU A 17 1.20 2.00 -6.07
CA LEU A 17 0.53 2.55 -4.90
C LEU A 17 1.54 3.11 -3.88
N ALA A 18 2.63 2.40 -3.64
CA ALA A 18 3.70 2.90 -2.77
C ALA A 18 4.33 4.19 -3.30
N GLN A 19 4.64 4.28 -4.60
CA GLN A 19 5.20 5.48 -5.21
C GLN A 19 4.23 6.66 -5.18
N ARG A 20 2.94 6.41 -5.42
CA ARG A 20 1.88 7.43 -5.28
C ARG A 20 1.77 7.93 -3.85
N ALA A 21 1.77 7.03 -2.86
CA ALA A 21 1.77 7.39 -1.45
C ALA A 21 2.97 8.29 -1.10
N LEU A 22 4.18 7.89 -1.48
CA LEU A 22 5.41 8.66 -1.22
C LEU A 22 5.36 10.08 -1.82
N ARG A 23 4.68 10.26 -2.96
CA ARG A 23 4.53 11.58 -3.60
C ARG A 23 3.57 12.49 -2.82
N VAL A 24 2.52 11.94 -2.21
CA VAL A 24 1.42 12.75 -1.65
C VAL A 24 1.46 12.91 -0.13
N ILE A 25 2.16 12.02 0.59
CA ILE A 25 2.36 12.13 2.05
C ILE A 25 2.89 13.51 2.52
N PRO A 26 3.83 14.18 1.81
CA PRO A 26 4.34 15.48 2.25
C PRO A 26 3.27 16.57 2.34
N ASP A 27 2.32 16.59 1.41
CA ASP A 27 1.24 17.57 1.35
C ASP A 27 -0.04 17.08 2.06
N TRP A 28 -0.14 15.77 2.29
CA TRP A 28 -1.28 15.09 2.92
C TRP A 28 -2.66 15.57 2.41
N PRO A 29 -2.93 15.45 1.10
CA PRO A 29 -4.25 15.76 0.56
C PRO A 29 -5.25 14.70 1.06
N VAL A 30 -6.14 15.09 1.98
CA VAL A 30 -7.06 14.17 2.71
C VAL A 30 -7.85 13.26 1.76
N MET A 31 -8.34 13.79 0.63
CA MET A 31 -9.08 13.00 -0.36
C MET A 31 -8.22 11.92 -1.02
N GLU A 32 -6.99 12.25 -1.41
CA GLU A 32 -6.08 11.29 -2.02
C GLU A 32 -5.61 10.25 -1.01
N MET A 33 -5.44 10.63 0.26
CA MET A 33 -5.12 9.68 1.33
C MET A 33 -6.27 8.70 1.58
N ALA A 34 -7.52 9.15 1.44
CA ALA A 34 -8.70 8.27 1.51
C ALA A 34 -8.75 7.30 0.32
N HIS A 35 -8.51 7.78 -0.91
CA HIS A 35 -8.39 6.90 -2.07
C HIS A 35 -7.25 5.88 -1.92
N LEU A 36 -6.07 6.31 -1.44
CA LEU A 36 -4.95 5.42 -1.18
C LEU A 36 -5.31 4.33 -0.17
N TYR A 37 -6.08 4.66 0.87
CA TYR A 37 -6.59 3.69 1.81
C TYR A 37 -7.46 2.63 1.11
N GLU A 38 -8.44 3.04 0.29
CA GLU A 38 -9.33 2.13 -0.43
C GLU A 38 -8.56 1.24 -1.42
N GLU A 39 -7.62 1.81 -2.18
CA GLU A 39 -6.81 1.07 -3.15
C GLU A 39 -5.85 0.08 -2.46
N THR A 40 -5.30 0.45 -1.29
CA THR A 40 -4.43 -0.44 -0.52
C THR A 40 -5.22 -1.58 0.13
N ASP A 41 -6.45 -1.34 0.58
CA ASP A 41 -7.37 -2.38 1.05
C ASP A 41 -7.73 -3.39 -0.07
N ALA A 42 -8.05 -2.88 -1.26
CA ALA A 42 -8.30 -3.71 -2.43
C ALA A 42 -7.06 -4.54 -2.83
N LEU A 43 -5.87 -3.95 -2.77
CA LEU A 43 -4.61 -4.67 -2.99
C LEU A 43 -4.41 -5.77 -1.96
N ALA A 44 -4.64 -5.51 -0.67
CA ALA A 44 -4.53 -6.49 0.40
C ALA A 44 -5.43 -7.70 0.14
N SER A 45 -6.72 -7.45 -0.15
CA SER A 45 -7.69 -8.52 -0.43
C SER A 45 -7.31 -9.34 -1.67
N CYS A 46 -6.85 -8.68 -2.74
CA CYS A 46 -6.44 -9.35 -3.96
C CYS A 46 -5.15 -10.16 -3.79
N ALA A 47 -4.18 -9.64 -3.03
CA ALA A 47 -2.94 -10.33 -2.71
C ALA A 47 -3.16 -11.55 -1.83
N ASP A 48 -4.04 -11.47 -0.84
CA ASP A 48 -4.42 -12.60 0.01
C ASP A 48 -5.06 -13.74 -0.82
N GLN A 49 -6.03 -13.40 -1.67
CA GLN A 49 -6.70 -14.37 -2.55
C GLN A 49 -5.74 -15.06 -3.54
N GLN A 50 -4.66 -14.38 -3.93
CA GLN A 50 -3.62 -14.91 -4.82
C GLN A 50 -2.44 -15.56 -4.08
N GLY A 51 -2.47 -15.63 -2.74
CA GLY A 51 -1.42 -16.23 -1.93
C GLY A 51 -0.11 -15.42 -1.89
N GLN A 52 -0.15 -14.12 -2.20
CA GLN A 52 0.98 -13.20 -2.17
C GLN A 52 1.14 -12.59 -0.77
N SER A 53 1.42 -13.43 0.24
CA SER A 53 1.39 -13.03 1.66
C SER A 53 2.23 -11.80 1.98
N ALA A 54 3.42 -11.66 1.39
CA ALA A 54 4.26 -10.48 1.66
C ALA A 54 3.61 -9.15 1.24
N ILE A 55 2.90 -9.15 0.09
CA ILE A 55 2.17 -7.96 -0.38
C ILE A 55 0.92 -7.76 0.46
N ALA A 56 0.19 -8.85 0.76
CA ALA A 56 -1.00 -8.79 1.60
C ALA A 56 -0.69 -8.21 2.98
N ASP A 57 0.32 -8.73 3.67
CA ASP A 57 0.73 -8.27 5.01
C ASP A 57 1.14 -6.79 5.00
N ALA A 58 1.96 -6.37 4.03
CA ALA A 58 2.39 -4.98 3.93
C ALA A 58 1.22 -4.03 3.62
N ALA A 59 0.31 -4.45 2.73
CA ALA A 59 -0.88 -3.68 2.40
C ALA A 59 -1.84 -3.59 3.60
N VAL A 60 -2.07 -4.70 4.32
CA VAL A 60 -2.90 -4.70 5.54
C VAL A 60 -2.33 -3.76 6.60
N GLU A 61 -1.03 -3.80 6.88
CA GLU A 61 -0.41 -2.91 7.88
C GLU A 61 -0.59 -1.44 7.50
N MET A 62 -0.42 -1.09 6.22
CA MET A 62 -0.65 0.25 5.71
C MET A 62 -2.12 0.66 5.80
N THR A 63 -3.05 -0.21 5.40
CA THR A 63 -4.50 0.04 5.44
C THR A 63 -5.00 0.26 6.87
N VAL A 64 -4.60 -0.59 7.82
CA VAL A 64 -4.97 -0.45 9.25
C VAL A 64 -4.46 0.87 9.82
N TYR A 65 -3.25 1.27 9.45
CA TYR A 65 -2.72 2.54 9.93
C TYR A 65 -3.47 3.73 9.30
N LEU A 66 -3.71 3.71 7.99
CA LEU A 66 -4.43 4.76 7.29
C LEU A 66 -5.89 4.90 7.77
N SER A 67 -6.59 3.80 8.06
CA SER A 67 -7.97 3.85 8.54
C SER A 67 -8.07 4.68 9.82
N SER A 68 -7.14 4.47 10.76
CA SER A 68 -7.09 5.23 12.02
C SER A 68 -6.87 6.73 11.81
N LEU A 69 -6.25 7.14 10.71
CA LEU A 69 -6.00 8.54 10.38
C LEU A 69 -7.17 9.16 9.62
N VAL A 70 -7.75 8.42 8.67
CA VAL A 70 -8.92 8.85 7.90
C VAL A 70 -10.13 9.07 8.84
N GLU A 71 -10.33 8.22 9.84
CA GLU A 71 -11.39 8.38 10.84
C GLU A 71 -11.27 9.66 11.66
N THR A 72 -10.05 10.19 11.83
CA THR A 72 -9.83 11.48 12.51
C THR A 72 -10.07 12.68 11.59
N GLY A 73 -10.21 12.46 10.27
CA GLY A 73 -10.54 13.46 9.26
C GLY A 73 -9.52 14.59 9.09
N GLY A 74 -8.35 14.46 9.71
CA GLY A 74 -7.39 15.55 9.90
C GLY A 74 -6.08 15.41 9.13
N GLN A 75 -5.30 16.48 9.18
CA GLN A 75 -3.90 16.46 8.76
C GLN A 75 -3.08 15.55 9.67
N ALA A 76 -2.31 14.64 9.09
CA ALA A 76 -1.35 13.86 9.86
C ALA A 76 -0.23 14.76 10.40
N SER A 77 0.13 14.54 11.67
CA SER A 77 1.34 15.05 12.29
C SER A 77 2.60 14.53 11.57
N PRO A 78 3.76 15.19 11.74
CA PRO A 78 5.02 14.73 11.15
C PRO A 78 5.35 13.26 11.47
N ALA A 79 5.17 12.84 12.72
CA ALA A 79 5.43 11.45 13.12
C ALA A 79 4.50 10.44 12.43
N GLN A 80 3.23 10.82 12.20
CA GLN A 80 2.28 9.98 11.45
C GLN A 80 2.68 9.89 9.98
N ARG A 81 3.13 11.00 9.37
CA ARG A 81 3.63 11.02 7.98
C ARG A 81 4.89 10.16 7.81
N ASP A 82 5.83 10.24 8.74
CA ASP A 82 7.02 9.39 8.75
C ASP A 82 6.64 7.91 8.84
N ARG A 83 5.65 7.57 9.67
CA ARG A 83 5.14 6.19 9.79
C ARG A 83 4.50 5.71 8.50
N VAL A 84 3.63 6.49 7.85
CA VAL A 84 3.07 6.10 6.54
C VAL A 84 4.16 5.97 5.48
N THR A 85 5.18 6.84 5.50
CA THR A 85 6.32 6.76 4.57
C THR A 85 7.06 5.44 4.72
N ALA A 86 7.32 4.99 5.96
CA ALA A 86 7.94 3.69 6.21
C ALA A 86 7.07 2.52 5.70
N LEU A 87 5.75 2.59 5.89
CA LEU A 87 4.81 1.58 5.41
C LEU A 87 4.75 1.53 3.88
N ALA A 88 4.75 2.69 3.21
CA ALA A 88 4.82 2.77 1.76
C ALA A 88 6.13 2.15 1.22
N HIS A 89 7.27 2.37 1.89
CA HIS A 89 8.51 1.69 1.53
C HIS A 89 8.44 0.16 1.73
N ALA A 90 7.80 -0.32 2.80
CA ALA A 90 7.59 -1.75 3.02
C ALA A 90 6.72 -2.36 1.91
N LEU A 91 5.65 -1.67 1.50
CA LEU A 91 4.79 -2.08 0.39
C LEU A 91 5.56 -2.14 -0.94
N ALA A 92 6.39 -1.14 -1.24
CA ALA A 92 7.25 -1.15 -2.42
C ALA A 92 8.23 -2.33 -2.39
N ALA A 93 8.83 -2.63 -1.24
CA ALA A 93 9.76 -3.74 -1.08
C ALA A 93 9.07 -5.10 -1.28
N ALA A 94 7.85 -5.26 -0.74
CA ALA A 94 7.03 -6.46 -0.95
C ALA A 94 6.65 -6.65 -2.43
N GLY A 95 6.29 -5.55 -3.11
CA GLY A 95 6.02 -5.54 -4.55
C GLY A 95 7.27 -5.69 -5.43
N GLY A 96 8.47 -5.52 -4.88
CA GLY A 96 9.73 -5.70 -5.60
C GLY A 96 10.41 -7.04 -5.36
N GLN A 97 10.00 -7.80 -4.34
CA GLN A 97 10.77 -8.90 -3.75
C GLN A 97 12.28 -8.59 -3.76
N ILE A 98 12.75 -7.72 -2.86
CA ILE A 98 14.15 -7.89 -2.43
C ILE A 98 14.17 -9.23 -1.70
N ALA A 99 14.65 -10.26 -2.38
CA ALA A 99 15.06 -11.51 -1.75
C ALA A 99 15.98 -11.12 -0.58
N ALA A 100 15.45 -11.19 0.64
CA ALA A 100 16.28 -11.19 1.83
C ALA A 100 17.16 -12.44 1.70
N ALA A 101 18.44 -12.24 1.37
CA ALA A 101 19.43 -13.30 1.39
C ALA A 101 19.44 -13.94 2.79
N PRO A 102 19.46 -15.28 2.91
CA PRO A 102 19.59 -15.92 4.20
C PRO A 102 20.98 -15.60 4.77
N THR A 103 21.00 -15.06 5.98
CA THR A 103 22.19 -15.01 6.84
C THR A 103 22.31 -16.30 7.64
#